data_AF-A0A964ZCT2-F1
#
_entry.id   AF-A0A964ZCT2-F1
#
_cell.length_a   1.000
_cell.length_b   1.000
_cell.length_c   1.000
_cell.angle_alpha   90.00
_cell.angle_beta   90.00
_cell.angle_gamma   90.00
#
_symmetry.space_group_name_H-M   'P 1'
#
loop_
_entity.id
_entity.type
_entity.pdbx_description
1 polymer ?
#
loop_
_entity_poly.entity_id
_entity_poly.type
_entity_poly.pdbx_seq_one_letter_code
_entity_poly.pdbx_strand_id
1 'polypeptide(L)' 'MSEVQAVLFQGFTAPAASKWLNEHGYKPIKKMHREGTLMRYRMREPNYKRYTTTTLIKPKGQKVFLVLGWRN' A
#
# COMPACT_ATOMS: atom_id res chain seq x y z
N MET A 1 -0.14 17.93 -1.40
CA MET A 1 0.40 16.64 -0.91
C MET A 1 -0.38 15.51 -1.55
N SER A 2 0.30 14.59 -2.25
CA SER A 2 -0.33 13.42 -2.86
C SER A 2 -0.78 12.45 -1.77
N GLU A 3 -2.06 12.08 -1.76
CA GLU A 3 -2.63 11.21 -0.73
C GLU A 3 -2.38 9.74 -1.09
N VAL A 4 -2.07 8.93 -0.07
CA VAL A 4 -1.88 7.48 -0.25
C VAL A 4 -3.20 6.83 -0.60
N GLN A 5 -3.24 6.16 -1.75
CA GLN A 5 -4.40 5.46 -2.30
C GLN A 5 -4.39 3.98 -1.92
N ALA A 6 -3.22 3.35 -1.98
CA ALA A 6 -3.05 1.95 -1.59
C ALA A 6 -1.62 1.68 -1.10
N VAL A 7 -1.48 0.62 -0.33
CA VAL A 7 -0.19 0.07 0.10
C VAL A 7 -0.10 -1.38 -0.40
N LEU A 8 0.96 -1.69 -1.13
CA LEU A 8 1.26 -3.01 -1.65
C LEU A 8 2.42 -3.60 -0.86
N PHE A 9 2.31 -4.86 -0.45
CA PHE A 9 3.38 -5.58 0.24
C PHE A 9 3.84 -6.77 -0.58
N GLN A 10 5.15 -6.93 -0.75
CA GLN A 10 5.77 -8.09 -1.39
C GLN A 10 6.59 -8.87 -0.36
N GLY A 11 6.34 -10.18 -0.25
CA GLY A 11 7.04 -11.04 0.70
C GLY A 11 6.63 -10.84 2.17
N PHE A 12 5.50 -10.18 2.42
CA PHE A 12 4.91 -10.07 3.76
C PHE A 12 3.86 -11.14 3.98
N THR A 13 3.66 -11.52 5.25
CA THR A 13 2.46 -12.23 5.69
C THR A 13 1.35 -11.22 6.02
N ALA A 14 0.09 -11.65 5.99
CA ALA A 14 -1.05 -10.77 6.33
C ALA A 14 -0.95 -10.14 7.73
N PRO A 15 -0.53 -10.87 8.79
CA PRO A 15 -0.31 -10.27 10.10
C PRO A 15 0.82 -9.22 10.10
N ALA A 16 1.94 -9.49 9.41
CA ALA A 16 3.06 -8.56 9.32
C ALA A 16 2.70 -7.27 8.56
N ALA A 17 1.95 -7.39 7.46
CA ALA A 17 1.44 -6.25 6.72
C ALA A 17 0.45 -5.43 7.55
N SER A 18 -0.49 -6.10 8.25
CA SER A 18 -1.44 -5.43 9.15
C SER A 18 -0.74 -4.66 10.28
N LYS A 19 0.27 -5.26 10.90
CA LYS A 19 1.09 -4.62 11.92
C LYS A 19 1.79 -3.37 11.37
N TRP A 20 2.42 -3.47 10.19
CA TRP A 20 3.07 -2.33 9.55
C TRP A 20 2.09 -1.18 9.28
N LEU A 21 0.90 -1.49 8.77
CA LEU A 21 -0.13 -0.50 8.48
C LEU A 21 -0.54 0.26 9.75
N ASN A 22 -0.78 -0.45 10.85
CA ASN A 22 -1.12 0.16 12.13
C ASN A 22 0.02 1.04 12.68
N GLU A 23 1.26 0.58 12.61
CA GLU A 23 2.45 1.35 13.03
C GLU A 23 2.62 2.66 12.25
N HIS A 24 2.18 2.68 10.98
CA HIS A 24 2.32 3.85 10.10
C HIS A 24 1.01 4.64 9.94
N GLY A 25 -0.01 4.34 10.77
CA GLY A 25 -1.27 5.07 10.78
C GLY A 25 -2.17 4.85 9.56
N TYR A 26 -1.91 3.81 8.77
CA TYR A 26 -2.70 3.47 7.58
C TYR A 26 -3.92 2.61 7.94
N LYS A 27 -5.12 3.08 7.58
CA LYS A 27 -6.39 2.38 7.81
C LYS A 27 -7.03 1.96 6.48
N PRO A 28 -6.97 0.67 6.11
CA PRO A 28 -7.60 0.21 4.88
C PRO A 28 -9.13 0.37 4.91
N ILE A 29 -9.72 0.85 3.82
CA ILE A 29 -11.18 0.97 3.66
C ILE A 29 -11.85 -0.35 3.23
N LYS A 30 -11.07 -1.30 2.71
CA LYS A 30 -11.53 -2.61 2.24
C LYS A 30 -10.60 -3.71 2.75
N LYS A 31 -11.08 -4.95 2.71
CA LYS A 31 -10.26 -6.14 2.95
C LYS A 31 -9.05 -6.15 2.01
N MET A 32 -7.99 -6.86 2.41
CA MET A 32 -6.80 -7.06 1.59
C MET A 32 -7.16 -7.85 0.32
N HIS A 33 -6.61 -7.42 -0.81
CA HIS A 33 -6.67 -8.16 -2.09
C HIS A 33 -5.27 -8.63 -2.47
N ARG A 34 -5.17 -9.80 -3.12
CA ARG A 34 -3.93 -10.25 -3.74
C ARG A 34 -3.88 -9.82 -5.21
N GLU A 35 -2.74 -9.32 -5.63
CA GLU A 35 -2.46 -8.88 -7.00
C GLU A 35 -1.12 -9.51 -7.41
N GLY A 36 -1.19 -10.69 -8.03
CA GLY A 36 -0.01 -11.52 -8.27
C GLY A 36 0.69 -11.89 -6.95
N THR A 37 1.97 -11.51 -6.83
CA THR A 37 2.80 -11.73 -5.63
C THR A 37 2.65 -10.64 -4.57
N LEU A 38 1.77 -9.65 -4.80
CA LEU A 38 1.58 -8.49 -3.95
C LEU A 38 0.29 -8.59 -3.13
N MET A 39 0.36 -8.12 -1.88
CA MET A 39 -0.80 -7.90 -1.02
C MET A 39 -1.18 -6.44 -1.04
N ARG A 40 -2.36 -6.12 -1.56
CA ARG A 40 -2.87 -4.75 -1.71
C ARG A 40 -3.86 -4.41 -0.60
N TYR A 41 -3.57 -3.32 0.10
CA TYR A 41 -4.45 -2.68 1.08
C TYR A 41 -4.85 -1.31 0.56
N ARG A 42 -6.16 -1.12 0.36
CA ARG A 42 -6.70 0.12 -0.21
C ARG A 42 -7.01 1.10 0.91
N MET A 43 -6.46 2.31 0.84
CA MET A 43 -6.71 3.40 1.80
C MET A 43 -7.83 4.33 1.34
N ARG A 44 -8.00 4.48 0.02
CA ARG A 44 -9.02 5.35 -0.58
C ARG A 44 -9.56 4.77 -1.87
N GLU A 45 -10.69 5.28 -2.32
CA GLU A 45 -11.21 4.89 -3.63
C GLU A 45 -10.29 5.39 -4.75
N PRO A 46 -9.97 4.52 -5.72
CA PRO A 46 -9.07 4.85 -6.80
C PRO A 46 -9.63 6.02 -7.62
N ASN A 47 -8.98 7.17 -7.56
CA ASN A 47 -9.18 8.21 -8.57
C ASN A 47 -8.40 7.81 -9.81
N TYR A 48 -9.08 7.26 -10.82
CA TYR A 48 -8.49 6.74 -12.06
C TYR A 48 -7.59 7.73 -12.83
N LYS A 49 -7.51 8.99 -12.41
CA LYS A 49 -6.61 10.01 -12.94
C LYS A 49 -5.23 9.92 -12.27
N ARG A 50 -4.26 9.32 -12.98
CA ARG A 50 -2.80 9.33 -12.76
C ARG A 50 -2.31 9.00 -11.34
N TYR A 51 -1.67 7.83 -11.19
CA TYR A 51 -1.01 7.40 -9.95
C TYR A 51 0.51 7.48 -10.07
N THR A 52 1.17 7.75 -8.95
CA THR A 52 2.62 7.59 -8.79
C THR A 52 2.88 6.53 -7.73
N THR A 53 3.68 5.52 -8.06
CA THR A 53 4.09 4.50 -7.10
C THR A 53 5.42 4.90 -6.48
N THR A 54 5.47 5.00 -5.17
CA THR A 54 6.70 5.20 -4.40
C THR A 54 7.09 3.88 -3.73
N THR A 55 8.33 3.44 -3.93
CA THR A 55 8.81 2.18 -3.36
C THR A 55 9.60 2.45 -2.09
N LEU A 56 9.26 1.73 -1.02
CA LEU A 56 10.01 1.65 0.23
C LEU A 56 10.57 0.23 0.38
N ILE A 57 11.89 0.13 0.43
CA ILE A 57 12.59 -1.15 0.63
C ILE A 57 12.92 -1.28 2.11
N LYS A 58 12.47 -2.36 2.73
CA LYS A 58 12.86 -2.69 4.11
C LYS A 58 14.08 -3.61 4.15
N PRO A 59 14.91 -3.54 5.21
CA PRO A 59 15.93 -4.55 5.45
C PRO A 59 15.28 -5.94 5.53
N LYS A 60 15.93 -6.96 4.97
CA LYS A 60 15.44 -8.34 4.73
C LYS A 60 14.73 -8.61 3.38
N GLY A 61 14.88 -7.72 2.38
CA GLY A 61 14.37 -7.96 1.02
C GLY A 61 12.86 -7.82 0.86
N GLN A 62 12.16 -7.42 1.93
CA GLN A 62 10.74 -7.12 1.94
C GLN A 62 10.49 -5.74 1.30
N LYS A 63 9.58 -5.68 0.31
CA LYS A 63 9.27 -4.44 -0.41
C LYS A 63 7.87 -3.98 -0.07
N VAL A 64 7.74 -2.70 0.26
CA VAL A 64 6.46 -2.01 0.47
C VAL A 64 6.34 -0.96 -0.62
N PHE A 65 5.25 -0.94 -1.35
CA PHE A 65 4.99 0.06 -2.38
C PHE A 65 3.80 0.92 -1.95
N LEU A 66 3.98 2.22 -1.93
CA LEU A 66 2.93 3.20 -1.70
C LEU A 66 2.41 3.67 -3.05
N VAL A 67 1.13 3.46 -3.31
CA VAL A 67 0.45 4.02 -4.48
C VAL A 67 -0.13 5.37 -4.06
N LEU A 68 0.39 6.46 -4.63
CA LEU A 68 -0.05 7.82 -4.40
C LEU A 68 -0.93 8.30 -5.57
N GLY A 69 -2.02 9.01 -5.26
CA GLY A 69 -2.82 9.70 -6.28
C GLY A 69 -2.39 11.16 -6.42
N TRP A 70 -2.39 11.70 -7.64
CA TRP A 70 -2.27 13.15 -7.85
C TRP A 70 -3.60 13.83 -7.54
N ARG A 71 -3.54 14.98 -6.86
CA ARG A 71 -4.65 15.93 -6.77
C ARG A 71 -4.37 16.99 -7.83
N ASN A 72 -5.17 17.04 -8.89
CA ASN A 72 -5.24 18.22 -9.77
C ASN A 72 -5.77 19.41 -8.97
#